data_AF-A0AAJ5W709-F1
#
_entry.id   AF-A0AAJ5W709-F1
#
_cell.length_a   1.000
_cell.length_b   1.000
_cell.length_c   1.000
_cell.angle_alpha   90.00
_cell.angle_beta   90.00
_cell.angle_gamma   90.00
#
_symmetry.space_group_name_H-M   'P 1'
#
loop_
_entity.id
_entity.type
_entity.pdbx_description
1 polymer ?
#
loop_
_entity_poly.entity_id
_entity_poly.type
_entity_poly.pdbx_seq_one_letter_code
_entity_poly.pdbx_strand_id
1 'polypeptide(L)'
;MIKNLIISGYKVILVLAVALYLPLTAGAWGMLGHRIVGQVAESHLTSKARKGVKDILGNESLAMASNWGDFIKSDPAYDYLYNWHFVNLPEGLDKLGVFNFLDTEKGPNVYNKVLDMTNILKNKQSTADEKLLAMRMLIHLVGDLNQPMHTARKEDMGGNKVFVTWFGEKSNLHRVWDEALIGYQQLSYTEYANAIDFPSPTQLSTWKTYSLKDYVYGSYQACNRIYSNIKPEEKLSYKYNFEFVGLLNEQLLKGGICLANILNDIYS
;
A
#
# COMPACT_ATOMS: atom_id res chain seq x y z
N MET A 1 31.46 9.41 47.25
CA MET A 1 31.88 9.76 45.87
C MET A 1 30.71 9.50 44.93
N ILE A 2 29.86 10.50 44.70
CA ILE A 2 28.79 10.42 43.70
C ILE A 2 29.09 11.56 42.73
N LYS A 3 29.58 11.23 41.53
CA LYS A 3 29.75 12.20 40.45
C LYS A 3 28.38 12.36 39.77
N ASN A 4 27.73 13.49 40.02
CA ASN A 4 26.51 13.89 39.32
C ASN A 4 26.86 14.08 37.83
N LEU A 5 26.22 13.28 36.98
CA LEU A 5 26.27 13.42 35.53
C LEU A 5 25.36 14.59 35.15
N ILE A 6 25.89 15.81 35.13
CA ILE A 6 25.20 16.96 34.55
C ILE A 6 25.26 16.78 33.04
N ILE A 7 24.21 16.17 32.47
CA ILE A 7 24.00 16.17 31.03
C ILE A 7 23.61 17.59 30.66
N SER A 8 24.50 18.29 29.96
CA SER A 8 24.27 19.64 29.52
C SER A 8 23.08 19.75 28.56
N GLY A 9 22.33 20.85 28.63
CA GLY A 9 21.14 21.07 27.79
C GLY A 9 21.41 20.93 26.29
N TYR A 10 22.63 21.24 25.82
CA TYR A 10 23.02 21.06 24.42
C TYR A 10 23.11 19.60 23.98
N LYS A 11 23.43 18.65 24.87
CA LYS A 11 23.40 17.21 24.55
C LYS A 11 21.98 16.68 24.45
N VAL A 12 21.05 17.19 25.27
CA VAL A 12 19.62 16.86 25.18
C VAL A 12 19.01 17.40 23.89
N ILE A 13 19.37 18.62 23.49
CA ILE A 13 18.95 19.23 22.21
C ILE A 13 19.51 18.46 21.03
N LEU A 14 20.78 18.00 21.07
CA LEU A 14 21.37 17.22 19.99
C LEU A 14 20.69 15.83 19.84
N VAL A 15 20.33 15.18 20.96
CA VAL A 15 19.62 13.89 20.96
C VAL A 15 18.19 14.05 20.43
N LEU A 16 17.48 15.12 20.79
CA LEU A 16 16.15 15.44 20.26
C LEU A 16 16.19 15.82 18.78
N ALA A 17 17.22 16.55 18.34
CA ALA A 17 17.42 16.88 16.93
C ALA A 17 17.69 15.62 16.09
N VAL A 18 18.51 14.67 16.59
CA VAL A 18 18.77 13.40 15.90
C VAL A 18 17.54 12.47 15.89
N ALA A 19 16.69 12.50 16.92
CA ALA A 19 15.43 11.75 16.95
C ALA A 19 14.41 12.24 15.90
N LEU A 20 14.45 13.52 15.51
CA LEU A 20 13.67 14.08 14.40
C LEU A 20 14.18 13.67 13.00
N TYR A 21 15.31 12.96 12.93
CA TYR A 21 15.89 12.42 11.68
C TYR A 21 15.76 10.91 11.54
N LEU A 22 15.01 10.23 12.41
CA LEU A 22 14.63 8.86 12.13
C LEU A 22 13.71 8.87 10.90
N PRO A 23 14.04 8.13 9.83
CA PRO A 23 13.08 7.94 8.75
C PRO A 23 11.86 7.28 9.39
N LEU A 24 10.74 8.01 9.45
CA LEU A 24 9.44 7.39 9.64
C LEU A 24 9.39 6.30 8.57
N THR A 25 9.30 5.05 9.02
CA THR A 25 9.16 3.89 8.14
C THR A 25 7.90 4.14 7.33
N ALA A 26 8.10 4.59 6.09
CA ALA A 26 7.03 4.71 5.12
C ALA A 26 6.61 3.27 4.81
N GLY A 27 5.37 2.99 5.14
CA GLY A 27 4.75 1.72 4.91
C GLY A 27 3.34 2.04 4.52
N ALA A 28 2.92 1.35 3.48
CA ALA A 28 1.59 1.41 2.91
C ALA A 28 1.39 2.68 2.08
N TRP A 29 0.46 2.66 1.13
CA TRP A 29 0.01 3.94 0.57
C TRP A 29 -0.26 4.89 1.74
N GLY A 30 0.11 6.16 1.64
CA GLY A 30 -0.30 7.10 2.66
C GLY A 30 -1.82 7.05 2.85
N MET A 31 -2.31 7.48 4.01
CA MET A 31 -3.74 7.44 4.37
C MET A 31 -4.73 7.85 3.26
N LEU A 32 -4.31 8.78 2.38
CA LEU A 32 -5.11 9.22 1.24
C LEU A 32 -5.23 8.14 0.14
N GLY A 33 -4.13 7.48 -0.23
CA GLY A 33 -4.13 6.42 -1.25
C GLY A 33 -4.99 5.22 -0.84
N HIS A 34 -4.90 4.78 0.42
CA HIS A 34 -5.76 3.71 0.94
C HIS A 34 -7.24 4.07 0.92
N ARG A 35 -7.59 5.31 1.28
CA ARG A 35 -8.98 5.78 1.21
C ARG A 35 -9.49 5.82 -0.22
N ILE A 36 -8.65 6.23 -1.18
CA ILE A 36 -9.00 6.24 -2.61
C ILE A 36 -9.27 4.81 -3.09
N VAL A 37 -8.36 3.87 -2.82
CA VAL A 37 -8.54 2.45 -3.18
C VAL A 37 -9.82 1.88 -2.57
N GLY A 38 -10.07 2.13 -1.28
CA GLY A 38 -11.28 1.68 -0.59
C GLY A 38 -12.55 2.29 -1.18
N GLN A 39 -12.52 3.58 -1.52
CA GLN A 39 -13.65 4.30 -2.12
C GLN A 39 -13.98 3.78 -3.52
N VAL A 40 -12.96 3.55 -4.37
CA VAL A 40 -13.14 2.93 -5.68
C VAL A 40 -13.72 1.53 -5.50
N ALA A 41 -13.16 0.70 -4.62
CA ALA A 41 -13.67 -0.65 -4.40
C ALA A 41 -15.16 -0.66 -4.01
N GLU A 42 -15.57 0.28 -3.16
CA GLU A 42 -16.96 0.41 -2.70
C GLU A 42 -17.95 0.72 -3.84
N SER A 43 -17.52 1.44 -4.88
CA SER A 43 -18.31 1.72 -6.10
C SER A 43 -18.55 0.47 -6.96
N HIS A 44 -17.67 -0.54 -6.87
CA HIS A 44 -17.70 -1.75 -7.71
C HIS A 44 -18.17 -3.02 -6.99
N LEU A 45 -18.65 -2.90 -5.74
CA LEU A 45 -19.25 -4.02 -5.02
C LEU A 45 -20.64 -4.39 -5.57
N THR A 46 -20.84 -5.68 -5.78
CA THR A 46 -22.18 -6.28 -5.94
C THR A 46 -23.01 -6.09 -4.67
N SER A 47 -24.34 -6.16 -4.80
CA SER A 47 -25.24 -6.03 -3.64
C SER A 47 -24.97 -7.09 -2.56
N LYS A 48 -24.57 -8.30 -2.95
CA LYS A 48 -24.26 -9.39 -2.02
C LYS A 48 -22.96 -9.14 -1.27
N ALA A 49 -21.91 -8.70 -1.97
CA ALA A 49 -20.66 -8.28 -1.33
C ALA A 49 -20.84 -7.07 -0.41
N ARG A 50 -21.61 -6.06 -0.85
CA ARG A 50 -21.93 -4.89 -0.01
C ARG A 50 -22.61 -5.30 1.29
N LYS A 51 -23.54 -6.26 1.24
CA LYS A 51 -24.16 -6.82 2.44
C LYS A 51 -23.15 -7.57 3.31
N GLY A 52 -22.34 -8.46 2.73
CA GLY A 52 -21.34 -9.23 3.47
C GLY A 52 -20.29 -8.37 4.17
N VAL A 53 -19.82 -7.31 3.49
CA VAL A 53 -18.94 -6.29 4.07
C VAL A 53 -19.62 -5.57 5.23
N LYS A 54 -20.86 -5.11 5.05
CA LYS A 54 -21.64 -4.43 6.09
C LYS A 54 -21.88 -5.31 7.32
N ASP A 55 -22.12 -6.60 7.12
CA ASP A 55 -22.34 -7.54 8.21
C ASP A 55 -21.08 -7.71 9.09
N ILE A 56 -19.87 -7.41 8.58
CA ILE A 56 -18.61 -7.45 9.34
C ILE A 56 -18.19 -6.07 9.85
N LEU A 57 -18.19 -5.05 9.00
CA LEU A 57 -17.70 -3.70 9.34
C LEU A 57 -18.74 -2.81 10.02
N GLY A 58 -20.02 -3.20 10.00
CA GLY A 58 -21.11 -2.36 10.49
C GLY A 58 -21.23 -1.07 9.66
N ASN A 59 -20.91 0.07 10.29
CA ASN A 59 -21.00 1.40 9.67
C ASN A 59 -19.63 1.95 9.21
N GLU A 60 -18.54 1.20 9.41
CA GLU A 60 -17.23 1.57 8.90
C GLU A 60 -17.18 1.34 7.38
N SER A 61 -16.90 2.38 6.60
CA SER A 61 -16.77 2.27 5.14
C SER A 61 -15.45 1.60 4.75
N LEU A 62 -15.36 1.08 3.51
CA LEU A 62 -14.11 0.50 3.00
C LEU A 62 -12.96 1.53 3.01
N ALA A 63 -13.25 2.78 2.66
CA ALA A 63 -12.28 3.87 2.70
C ALA A 63 -11.76 4.15 4.12
N MET A 64 -12.58 4.03 5.16
CA MET A 64 -12.12 4.26 6.53
C MET A 64 -11.39 3.05 7.11
N ALA A 65 -11.89 1.84 6.83
CA ALA A 65 -11.25 0.59 7.25
C ALA A 65 -9.87 0.40 6.62
N SER A 66 -9.62 0.96 5.43
CA SER A 66 -8.35 0.78 4.71
C SER A 66 -7.14 1.37 5.41
N ASN A 67 -7.30 2.30 6.37
CA ASN A 67 -6.18 2.85 7.14
C ASN A 67 -5.90 2.08 8.43
N TRP A 68 -6.73 1.10 8.80
CA TRP A 68 -6.59 0.39 10.08
C TRP A 68 -5.24 -0.33 10.20
N GLY A 69 -4.73 -0.90 9.10
CA GLY A 69 -3.45 -1.59 9.06
C GLY A 69 -2.25 -0.70 9.41
N ASP A 70 -2.32 0.60 9.16
CA ASP A 70 -1.28 1.54 9.59
C ASP A 70 -1.47 1.99 11.03
N PHE A 71 -2.72 2.20 11.45
CA PHE A 71 -3.00 2.65 12.81
C PHE A 71 -2.58 1.61 13.84
N ILE A 72 -2.80 0.32 13.54
CA ILE A 72 -2.48 -0.76 14.46
C ILE A 72 -0.97 -0.96 14.66
N LYS A 73 -0.11 -0.45 13.75
CA LYS A 73 1.36 -0.44 13.95
C LYS A 73 1.80 0.35 15.18
N SER A 74 0.92 1.18 15.75
CA SER A 74 1.19 1.90 17.00
C SER A 74 1.08 1.00 18.24
N ASP A 75 0.50 -0.20 18.12
CA ASP A 75 0.41 -1.19 19.18
C ASP A 75 1.48 -2.28 18.96
N PRO A 76 2.49 -2.38 19.85
CA PRO A 76 3.56 -3.38 19.73
C PRO A 76 3.08 -4.83 19.70
N ALA A 77 1.86 -5.11 20.18
CA ALA A 77 1.26 -6.44 20.06
C ALA A 77 1.09 -6.88 18.59
N TYR A 78 1.12 -5.94 17.65
CA TYR A 78 0.91 -6.15 16.22
C TYR A 78 2.17 -5.96 15.36
N ASP A 79 3.36 -5.85 15.96
CA ASP A 79 4.64 -5.72 15.22
C ASP A 79 4.86 -6.85 14.18
N TYR A 80 4.27 -8.02 14.43
CA TYR A 80 4.32 -9.16 13.51
C TYR A 80 3.67 -8.89 12.14
N LEU A 81 2.83 -7.85 12.03
CA LEU A 81 2.20 -7.42 10.78
C LEU A 81 3.15 -6.66 9.86
N TYR A 82 4.28 -6.15 10.35
CA TYR A 82 5.16 -5.27 9.57
C TYR A 82 5.54 -5.82 8.19
N ASN A 83 5.95 -7.09 8.13
CA ASN A 83 6.35 -7.72 6.86
C ASN A 83 5.17 -8.04 5.93
N TRP A 84 3.93 -7.89 6.39
CA TRP A 84 2.75 -8.18 5.58
C TRP A 84 2.52 -7.09 4.54
N HIS A 85 3.06 -5.89 4.72
CA HIS A 85 2.76 -4.75 3.87
C HIS A 85 3.45 -4.78 2.50
N PHE A 86 4.48 -5.60 2.30
CA PHE A 86 5.23 -5.60 1.03
C PHE A 86 5.65 -7.00 0.61
N VAL A 87 6.13 -7.12 -0.62
CA VAL A 87 6.88 -8.27 -1.10
C VAL A 87 8.12 -7.74 -1.83
N ASN A 88 9.31 -8.17 -1.39
CA ASN A 88 10.55 -7.74 -2.03
C ASN A 88 10.81 -8.63 -3.25
N LEU A 89 10.74 -8.05 -4.45
CA LEU A 89 11.01 -8.76 -5.70
C LEU A 89 12.37 -8.33 -6.28
N PRO A 90 13.28 -9.27 -6.57
CA PRO A 90 14.52 -8.98 -7.29
C PRO A 90 14.28 -8.25 -8.62
N GLU A 91 15.23 -7.45 -9.07
CA GLU A 91 15.21 -6.85 -10.41
C GLU A 91 15.32 -7.91 -11.51
N GLY A 92 14.71 -7.64 -12.68
CA GLY A 92 14.93 -8.41 -13.90
C GLY A 92 14.11 -9.70 -14.01
N LEU A 93 13.12 -9.90 -13.13
CA LEU A 93 12.20 -11.03 -13.23
C LEU A 93 11.19 -10.78 -14.36
N ASP A 94 10.96 -11.81 -15.17
CA ASP A 94 9.80 -11.85 -16.05
C ASP A 94 8.55 -12.31 -15.27
N LYS A 95 7.42 -12.44 -15.98
CA LYS A 95 6.15 -12.86 -15.36
C LYS A 95 6.27 -14.21 -14.65
N LEU A 96 6.92 -15.19 -15.27
CA LEU A 96 7.08 -16.52 -14.70
C LEU A 96 8.01 -16.49 -13.48
N GLY A 97 9.08 -15.68 -13.53
CA GLY A 97 9.99 -15.44 -12.43
C GLY A 97 9.29 -14.86 -11.20
N VAL A 98 8.46 -13.83 -11.38
CA VAL A 98 7.63 -13.28 -10.28
C VAL A 98 6.69 -14.34 -9.73
N PHE A 99 6.03 -15.11 -10.59
CA PHE A 99 5.06 -16.13 -10.14
C PHE A 99 5.74 -17.24 -9.33
N ASN A 100 6.88 -17.73 -9.80
CA ASN A 100 7.69 -18.73 -9.11
C ASN A 100 8.22 -18.20 -7.77
N PHE A 101 8.62 -16.93 -7.71
CA PHE A 101 9.03 -16.30 -6.46
C PHE A 101 7.89 -16.31 -5.44
N LEU A 102 6.68 -15.87 -5.85
CA LEU A 102 5.51 -15.83 -4.97
C LEU A 102 5.07 -17.21 -4.46
N ASP A 103 5.28 -18.28 -5.24
CA ASP A 103 4.97 -19.65 -4.83
C ASP A 103 5.99 -20.26 -3.87
N THR A 104 7.24 -19.82 -3.96
CA THR A 104 8.36 -20.40 -3.21
C THR A 104 8.70 -19.62 -1.94
N GLU A 105 8.39 -18.32 -1.89
CA GLU A 105 8.60 -17.48 -0.71
C GLU A 105 7.79 -18.00 0.48
N LYS A 106 8.48 -18.22 1.61
CA LYS A 106 7.90 -18.80 2.83
C LYS A 106 7.66 -17.74 3.91
N GLY A 107 8.35 -16.61 3.84
CA GLY A 107 8.15 -15.49 4.77
C GLY A 107 6.79 -14.81 4.57
N PRO A 108 6.22 -14.20 5.64
CA PRO A 108 5.01 -13.40 5.50
C PRO A 108 5.27 -12.22 4.56
N ASN A 109 4.36 -12.00 3.61
CA ASN A 109 4.41 -10.90 2.66
C ASN A 109 3.00 -10.53 2.20
N VAL A 110 2.87 -9.40 1.50
CA VAL A 110 1.56 -8.87 1.07
C VAL A 110 0.76 -9.88 0.24
N TYR A 111 1.42 -10.63 -0.63
CA TYR A 111 0.74 -11.61 -1.48
C TYR A 111 0.14 -12.77 -0.66
N ASN A 112 0.94 -13.43 0.19
CA ASN A 112 0.42 -14.57 0.96
C ASN A 112 -0.58 -14.12 2.05
N LYS A 113 -0.45 -12.91 2.58
CA LYS A 113 -1.39 -12.41 3.58
C LYS A 113 -2.72 -11.97 3.00
N VAL A 114 -2.76 -11.44 1.78
CA VAL A 114 -4.05 -11.27 1.07
C VAL A 114 -4.77 -12.60 0.90
N LEU A 115 -4.05 -13.69 0.57
CA LEU A 115 -4.64 -15.04 0.48
C LEU A 115 -5.14 -15.54 1.84
N ASP A 116 -4.33 -15.41 2.89
CA ASP A 116 -4.70 -15.82 4.25
C ASP A 116 -5.97 -15.10 4.74
N MET A 117 -6.03 -13.77 4.59
CA MET A 117 -7.19 -12.99 5.03
C MET A 117 -8.44 -13.34 4.22
N THR A 118 -8.30 -13.55 2.90
CA THR A 118 -9.39 -14.04 2.03
C THR A 118 -9.92 -15.39 2.53
N ASN A 119 -9.05 -16.31 2.93
CA ASN A 119 -9.45 -17.62 3.44
C ASN A 119 -10.18 -17.52 4.79
N ILE A 120 -9.73 -16.65 5.70
CA ILE A 120 -10.41 -16.41 6.98
C ILE A 120 -11.83 -15.88 6.75
N LEU A 121 -12.02 -14.98 5.80
CA LEU A 121 -13.34 -14.40 5.47
C LEU A 121 -14.30 -15.43 4.84
N LYS A 122 -13.79 -16.32 3.99
CA LYS A 122 -14.56 -17.42 3.37
C LYS A 122 -14.91 -18.52 4.38
N ASN A 123 -14.08 -18.72 5.41
CA ASN A 123 -14.28 -19.77 6.40
C ASN A 123 -15.49 -19.46 7.30
N LYS A 124 -16.42 -20.42 7.41
CA LYS A 124 -17.64 -20.28 8.22
C LYS A 124 -17.38 -20.46 9.71
N GLN A 125 -16.26 -21.07 10.06
CA GLN A 125 -15.85 -21.38 11.42
C GLN A 125 -15.03 -20.25 12.05
N SER A 126 -14.54 -19.27 11.27
CA SER A 126 -13.86 -18.10 11.81
C SER A 126 -14.80 -17.28 12.70
N THR A 127 -14.29 -16.83 13.83
CA THR A 127 -14.97 -15.96 14.79
C THR A 127 -15.23 -14.56 14.19
N ALA A 128 -16.10 -13.79 14.85
CA ALA A 128 -16.40 -12.42 14.43
C ALA A 128 -15.14 -11.52 14.46
N ASP A 129 -14.31 -11.65 15.50
CA ASP A 129 -13.09 -10.85 15.66
C ASP A 129 -12.03 -11.21 14.61
N GLU A 130 -11.85 -12.50 14.30
CA GLU A 130 -10.96 -12.94 13.21
C GLU A 130 -11.43 -12.39 11.87
N LYS A 131 -12.74 -12.39 11.61
CA LYS A 131 -13.30 -11.83 10.37
C LYS A 131 -13.16 -10.32 10.30
N LEU A 132 -13.32 -9.60 11.41
CA LEU A 132 -13.14 -8.15 11.46
C LEU A 132 -11.68 -7.77 11.18
N LEU A 133 -10.73 -8.45 11.84
CA LEU A 133 -9.31 -8.27 11.58
C LEU A 133 -8.97 -8.59 10.12
N ALA A 134 -9.46 -9.74 9.62
CA ALA A 134 -9.20 -10.15 8.25
C ALA A 134 -9.79 -9.19 7.22
N MET A 135 -10.98 -8.64 7.45
CA MET A 135 -11.58 -7.65 6.56
C MET A 135 -10.73 -6.37 6.50
N ARG A 136 -10.36 -5.81 7.65
CA ARG A 136 -9.53 -4.60 7.72
C ARG A 136 -8.16 -4.80 7.08
N MET A 137 -7.50 -5.91 7.40
CA MET A 137 -6.21 -6.24 6.81
C MET A 137 -6.31 -6.52 5.31
N LEU A 138 -7.34 -7.24 4.84
CA LEU A 138 -7.53 -7.48 3.40
C LEU A 138 -7.65 -6.17 2.63
N ILE A 139 -8.50 -5.25 3.10
CA ILE A 139 -8.71 -3.94 2.47
C ILE A 139 -7.39 -3.16 2.37
N HIS A 140 -6.64 -3.11 3.48
CA HIS A 140 -5.36 -2.42 3.55
C HIS A 140 -4.31 -3.06 2.61
N LEU A 141 -4.09 -4.36 2.74
CA LEU A 141 -3.05 -5.11 2.01
C LEU A 141 -3.28 -5.12 0.49
N VAL A 142 -4.53 -5.11 0.02
CA VAL A 142 -4.79 -5.01 -1.43
C VAL A 142 -4.41 -3.62 -1.96
N GLY A 143 -4.56 -2.57 -1.15
CA GLY A 143 -4.00 -1.25 -1.47
C GLY A 143 -2.48 -1.33 -1.64
N ASP A 144 -1.80 -1.87 -0.63
CA ASP A 144 -0.33 -2.04 -0.61
C ASP A 144 0.19 -2.85 -1.78
N LEU A 145 -0.48 -3.95 -2.11
CA LEU A 145 -0.10 -4.81 -3.23
C LEU A 145 -0.05 -4.06 -4.56
N ASN A 146 -0.89 -3.04 -4.71
CA ASN A 146 -0.95 -2.19 -5.90
C ASN A 146 -0.09 -0.93 -5.81
N GLN A 147 0.60 -0.68 -4.68
CA GLN A 147 1.62 0.36 -4.57
C GLN A 147 2.91 -0.16 -5.21
N PRO A 148 3.43 0.45 -6.30
CA PRO A 148 4.63 -0.05 -6.98
C PRO A 148 5.83 -0.31 -6.06
N MET A 149 6.14 0.63 -5.17
CA MET A 149 7.29 0.56 -4.26
C MET A 149 7.13 -0.48 -3.13
N HIS A 150 5.95 -1.11 -3.00
CA HIS A 150 5.70 -2.26 -2.12
C HIS A 150 5.99 -3.62 -2.79
N THR A 151 6.26 -3.60 -4.08
CA THR A 151 6.71 -4.77 -4.86
C THR A 151 8.17 -4.62 -5.32
N ALA A 152 8.90 -3.72 -4.66
CA ALA A 152 10.22 -3.26 -5.07
C ALA A 152 11.36 -4.08 -4.44
N ARG A 153 12.57 -3.53 -4.55
CA ARG A 153 13.83 -4.24 -4.31
C ARG A 153 14.16 -4.28 -2.82
N LYS A 154 14.74 -5.40 -2.36
CA LYS A 154 15.15 -5.54 -0.95
C LYS A 154 16.34 -4.63 -0.62
N GLU A 155 17.23 -4.44 -1.59
CA GLU A 155 18.51 -3.77 -1.47
C GLU A 155 18.37 -2.31 -1.02
N ASP A 156 17.33 -1.63 -1.51
CA ASP A 156 17.01 -0.25 -1.19
C ASP A 156 15.78 -0.10 -0.28
N MET A 157 15.31 -1.20 0.31
CA MET A 157 14.11 -1.27 1.16
C MET A 157 12.87 -0.68 0.45
N GLY A 158 12.64 -1.11 -0.79
CA GLY A 158 11.54 -0.64 -1.61
C GLY A 158 11.64 0.83 -1.96
N GLY A 159 12.83 1.34 -2.23
CA GLY A 159 13.08 2.75 -2.53
C GLY A 159 13.19 3.67 -1.32
N ASN A 160 13.08 3.16 -0.08
CA ASN A 160 13.31 3.96 1.12
C ASN A 160 14.76 4.48 1.23
N LYS A 161 15.72 3.80 0.60
CA LYS A 161 17.13 4.23 0.51
C LYS A 161 17.47 4.96 -0.80
N VAL A 162 16.49 5.21 -1.66
CA VAL A 162 16.66 6.06 -2.84
C VAL A 162 16.26 7.48 -2.45
N PHE A 163 17.22 8.23 -1.92
CA PHE A 163 17.02 9.62 -1.50
C PHE A 163 16.80 10.52 -2.72
N VAL A 164 15.84 11.43 -2.60
CA VAL A 164 15.46 12.39 -3.65
C VAL A 164 15.01 13.71 -2.98
N THR A 165 14.72 14.72 -3.78
CA THR A 165 13.94 15.87 -3.29
C THR A 165 12.61 15.97 -4.01
N TRP A 166 11.56 16.37 -3.31
CA TRP A 166 10.23 16.65 -3.86
C TRP A 166 9.93 18.13 -3.65
N PHE A 167 9.87 18.90 -4.74
CA PHE A 167 9.71 20.36 -4.69
C PHE A 167 10.72 21.07 -3.77
N GLY A 168 11.96 20.58 -3.76
CA GLY A 168 13.06 21.13 -2.95
C GLY A 168 13.17 20.56 -1.53
N GLU A 169 12.14 19.85 -1.05
CA GLU A 169 12.15 19.20 0.26
C GLU A 169 12.76 17.81 0.19
N LYS A 170 13.55 17.43 1.20
CA LYS A 170 14.17 16.09 1.26
C LYS A 170 13.11 15.01 1.41
N SER A 171 13.24 13.94 0.64
CA SER A 171 12.37 12.77 0.67
C SER A 171 13.12 11.49 0.28
N ASN A 172 12.40 10.39 0.14
CA ASN A 172 12.86 9.18 -0.54
C ASN A 172 11.81 8.75 -1.58
N LEU A 173 12.20 7.90 -2.52
CA LEU A 173 11.35 7.47 -3.61
C LEU A 173 10.07 6.78 -3.12
N HIS A 174 10.17 5.95 -2.09
CA HIS A 174 9.02 5.26 -1.49
C HIS A 174 7.95 6.25 -1.02
N ARG A 175 8.34 7.24 -0.20
CA ARG A 175 7.46 8.29 0.33
C ARG A 175 6.86 9.18 -0.77
N VAL A 176 7.62 9.43 -1.84
CA VAL A 176 7.09 10.19 -2.99
C VAL A 176 5.88 9.48 -3.60
N TRP A 177 5.95 8.15 -3.71
CA TRP A 177 4.84 7.34 -4.21
C TRP A 177 3.72 7.18 -3.19
N ASP A 178 4.01 6.86 -1.93
CA ASP A 178 2.98 6.69 -0.91
C ASP A 178 2.14 7.95 -0.66
N GLU A 179 2.81 9.10 -0.60
CA GLU A 179 2.21 10.33 -0.06
C GLU A 179 2.31 11.50 -1.02
N ALA A 180 3.53 11.83 -1.46
CA ALA A 180 3.80 13.17 -2.00
C ALA A 180 3.12 13.40 -3.36
N LEU A 181 3.15 12.40 -4.24
CA LEU A 181 2.49 12.46 -5.55
C LEU A 181 0.95 12.56 -5.41
N ILE A 182 0.37 11.79 -4.49
CA ILE A 182 -1.09 11.80 -4.26
C ILE A 182 -1.50 13.14 -3.65
N GLY A 183 -0.83 13.57 -2.58
CA GLY A 183 -1.12 14.81 -1.88
C GLY A 183 -0.94 16.05 -2.76
N TYR A 184 -0.02 15.99 -3.74
CA TYR A 184 0.19 17.08 -4.69
C TYR A 184 -1.04 17.38 -5.56
N GLN A 185 -1.94 16.42 -5.77
CA GLN A 185 -3.17 16.66 -6.53
C GLN A 185 -4.18 17.54 -5.77
N GLN A 186 -4.02 17.70 -4.45
CA GLN A 186 -4.90 18.51 -3.59
C GLN A 186 -6.39 18.13 -3.67
N LEU A 187 -6.67 16.84 -3.89
CA LEU A 187 -8.02 16.28 -3.90
C LEU A 187 -8.27 15.53 -2.59
N SER A 188 -9.47 15.66 -2.03
CA SER A 188 -9.95 14.72 -1.01
C SER A 188 -10.04 13.31 -1.60
N TYR A 189 -10.08 12.28 -0.74
CA TYR A 189 -10.14 10.89 -1.23
C TYR A 189 -11.38 10.62 -2.10
N THR A 190 -12.50 11.28 -1.82
CA THR A 190 -13.73 11.17 -2.62
C THR A 190 -13.61 11.87 -3.96
N GLU A 191 -13.05 13.09 -4.00
CA GLU A 191 -12.83 13.82 -5.25
C GLU A 191 -11.84 13.06 -6.14
N TYR A 192 -10.77 12.54 -5.56
CA TYR A 192 -9.77 11.79 -6.30
C TYR A 192 -10.33 10.47 -6.82
N ALA A 193 -11.02 9.68 -5.99
CA ALA A 193 -11.70 8.47 -6.45
C ALA A 193 -12.64 8.77 -7.63
N ASN A 194 -13.50 9.78 -7.51
CA ASN A 194 -14.39 10.20 -8.61
C ASN A 194 -13.63 10.66 -9.86
N ALA A 195 -12.47 11.29 -9.70
CA ALA A 195 -11.61 11.77 -10.78
C ALA A 195 -10.78 10.67 -11.46
N ILE A 196 -10.82 9.42 -10.99
CA ILE A 196 -10.12 8.29 -11.64
C ILE A 196 -11.02 7.08 -11.92
N ASP A 197 -12.20 6.98 -11.29
CA ASP A 197 -13.10 5.85 -11.39
C ASP A 197 -13.92 5.83 -12.69
N PHE A 198 -13.22 5.72 -13.81
CA PHE A 198 -13.77 5.57 -15.16
C PHE A 198 -13.02 4.50 -15.98
N PRO A 199 -12.84 3.27 -15.44
CA PRO A 199 -12.18 2.21 -16.19
C PRO A 199 -12.98 1.90 -17.46
N SER A 200 -12.29 1.75 -18.59
CA SER A 200 -12.92 1.31 -19.82
C SER A 200 -13.52 -0.09 -19.67
N PRO A 201 -14.55 -0.47 -20.46
CA PRO A 201 -15.09 -1.84 -20.45
C PRO A 201 -14.02 -2.92 -20.71
N THR A 202 -13.00 -2.60 -21.51
CA THR A 202 -11.86 -3.48 -21.76
C THR A 202 -10.97 -3.64 -20.53
N GLN A 203 -10.68 -2.55 -19.80
CA GLN A 203 -9.93 -2.63 -18.54
C GLN A 203 -10.69 -3.46 -17.50
N LEU A 204 -11.98 -3.19 -17.30
CA LEU A 204 -12.82 -3.96 -16.37
C LEU A 204 -12.85 -5.44 -16.71
N SER A 205 -13.12 -5.79 -17.98
CA SER A 205 -13.18 -7.20 -18.40
C SER A 205 -11.82 -7.89 -18.27
N THR A 206 -10.72 -7.18 -18.54
CA THR A 206 -9.35 -7.71 -18.39
C THR A 206 -8.98 -7.91 -16.92
N TRP A 207 -9.15 -6.90 -16.06
CA TRP A 207 -8.77 -7.00 -14.65
C TRP A 207 -9.63 -7.99 -13.86
N LYS A 208 -10.86 -8.25 -14.32
CA LYS A 208 -11.72 -9.29 -13.74
C LYS A 208 -11.16 -10.71 -13.94
N THR A 209 -10.33 -10.95 -14.97
CA THR A 209 -9.72 -12.27 -15.21
C THR A 209 -8.36 -12.45 -14.54
N TYR A 210 -7.81 -11.39 -13.94
CA TYR A 210 -6.50 -11.43 -13.30
C TYR A 210 -6.53 -12.27 -12.02
N SER A 211 -5.53 -13.13 -11.88
CA SER A 211 -5.17 -13.72 -10.60
C SER A 211 -4.52 -12.67 -9.69
N LEU A 212 -4.42 -12.95 -8.39
CA LEU A 212 -3.68 -12.08 -7.47
C LEU A 212 -2.22 -11.89 -7.90
N LYS A 213 -1.59 -12.93 -8.47
CA LYS A 213 -0.23 -12.84 -9.00
C LYS A 213 -0.13 -11.89 -10.19
N ASP A 214 -1.17 -11.79 -11.03
CA ASP A 214 -1.20 -10.82 -12.13
C ASP A 214 -1.22 -9.39 -11.60
N TYR A 215 -1.94 -9.12 -10.51
CA TYR A 215 -1.91 -7.80 -9.84
C TYR A 215 -0.52 -7.49 -9.28
N VAL A 216 0.13 -8.44 -8.58
CA VAL A 216 1.51 -8.27 -8.08
C VAL A 216 2.46 -8.00 -9.24
N TYR A 217 2.37 -8.77 -10.33
CA TYR A 217 3.21 -8.57 -11.51
C TYR A 217 2.98 -7.19 -12.15
N GLY A 218 1.73 -6.73 -12.24
CA GLY A 218 1.42 -5.39 -12.74
C GLY A 218 2.04 -4.28 -11.88
N SER A 219 1.98 -4.41 -10.55
CA SER A 219 2.64 -3.48 -9.62
C SER A 219 4.17 -3.53 -9.77
N TYR A 220 4.74 -4.72 -9.93
CA TYR A 220 6.17 -4.90 -10.19
C TYR A 220 6.62 -4.28 -11.52
N GLN A 221 5.81 -4.36 -12.58
CA GLN A 221 6.08 -3.67 -13.85
C GLN A 221 6.04 -2.14 -13.69
N ALA A 222 5.08 -1.61 -12.93
CA ALA A 222 5.02 -0.20 -12.60
C ALA A 222 6.28 0.23 -11.83
N CYS A 223 6.70 -0.57 -10.84
CA CYS A 223 7.94 -0.39 -10.09
C CYS A 223 9.16 -0.32 -11.01
N ASN A 224 9.32 -1.24 -11.95
CA ASN A 224 10.43 -1.23 -12.91
C ASN A 224 10.43 0.02 -13.80
N ARG A 225 9.25 0.53 -14.19
CA ARG A 225 9.14 1.79 -14.93
C ARG A 225 9.58 2.99 -14.09
N ILE A 226 9.32 2.98 -12.79
CA ILE A 226 9.78 4.04 -11.87
C ILE A 226 11.31 4.00 -11.79
N TYR A 227 11.89 2.82 -11.52
CA TYR A 227 13.33 2.66 -11.40
C TYR A 227 14.11 3.03 -12.66
N SER A 228 13.56 2.77 -13.85
CA SER A 228 14.23 3.12 -15.12
C SER A 228 14.27 4.61 -15.43
N ASN A 229 13.49 5.43 -14.71
CA ASN A 229 13.35 6.86 -14.93
C ASN A 229 13.76 7.70 -13.71
N ILE A 230 14.43 7.11 -12.73
CA ILE A 230 14.87 7.80 -11.51
C ILE A 230 16.36 7.57 -11.28
N LYS A 231 17.04 8.61 -10.78
CA LYS A 231 18.39 8.50 -10.22
C LYS A 231 18.40 8.90 -8.75
N PRO A 232 19.29 8.32 -7.92
CA PRO A 232 19.53 8.83 -6.58
C PRO A 232 19.88 10.32 -6.61
N GLU A 233 19.41 11.07 -5.61
CA GLU A 233 19.57 12.51 -5.43
C GLU A 233 18.85 13.38 -6.49
N GLU A 234 17.95 12.79 -7.29
CA GLU A 234 17.19 13.54 -8.29
C GLU A 234 16.21 14.54 -7.66
N LYS A 235 16.00 15.66 -8.38
CA LYS A 235 15.12 16.76 -7.96
C LYS A 235 13.75 16.64 -8.62
N LEU A 236 12.87 15.91 -7.96
CA LEU A 236 11.51 15.66 -8.42
C LEU A 236 10.64 16.90 -8.20
N SER A 237 9.87 17.25 -9.22
CA SER A 237 9.00 18.43 -9.26
C SER A 237 7.93 18.23 -10.32
N TYR A 238 7.43 19.32 -10.93
CA TYR A 238 6.37 19.33 -11.94
C TYR A 238 6.55 18.27 -13.05
N LYS A 239 7.77 18.09 -13.57
CA LYS A 239 8.03 17.10 -14.64
C LYS A 239 7.71 15.68 -14.18
N TYR A 240 8.15 15.31 -12.98
CA TYR A 240 7.93 13.98 -12.44
C TYR A 240 6.44 13.71 -12.20
N ASN A 241 5.72 14.70 -11.66
CA ASN A 241 4.26 14.62 -11.54
C ASN A 241 3.60 14.41 -12.91
N PHE A 242 3.93 15.23 -13.90
CA PHE A 242 3.36 15.13 -15.24
C PHE A 242 3.59 13.75 -15.87
N GLU A 243 4.77 13.17 -15.68
CA GLU A 243 5.14 11.87 -16.23
C GLU A 243 4.44 10.69 -15.53
N PHE A 244 4.31 10.75 -14.20
CA PHE A 244 3.89 9.61 -13.39
C PHE A 244 2.46 9.66 -12.84
N VAL A 245 1.77 10.81 -12.90
CA VAL A 245 0.38 10.91 -12.40
C VAL A 245 -0.57 9.93 -13.11
N GLY A 246 -0.35 9.67 -14.40
CA GLY A 246 -1.13 8.66 -15.12
C GLY A 246 -0.93 7.24 -14.58
N LEU A 247 0.32 6.86 -14.28
CA LEU A 247 0.64 5.56 -13.70
C LEU A 247 0.11 5.43 -12.27
N LEU A 248 0.24 6.49 -11.47
CA LEU A 248 -0.32 6.58 -10.12
C LEU A 248 -1.84 6.35 -10.12
N ASN A 249 -2.56 7.09 -10.97
CA ASN A 249 -4.01 6.98 -11.09
C ASN A 249 -4.43 5.57 -11.53
N GLU A 250 -3.70 4.97 -12.47
CA GLU A 250 -3.96 3.59 -12.89
C GLU A 250 -3.77 2.60 -11.74
N GLN A 251 -2.73 2.74 -10.93
CA GLN A 251 -2.47 1.83 -9.79
C GLN A 251 -3.51 1.97 -8.68
N LEU A 252 -3.94 3.20 -8.35
CA LEU A 252 -5.02 3.45 -7.39
C LEU A 252 -6.35 2.85 -7.87
N LEU A 253 -6.71 3.09 -9.14
CA LEU A 253 -7.90 2.53 -9.76
C LEU A 253 -7.86 1.00 -9.78
N LYS A 254 -6.75 0.42 -10.26
CA LYS A 254 -6.54 -1.03 -10.35
C LYS A 254 -6.59 -1.70 -8.98
N GLY A 255 -6.05 -1.05 -7.94
CA GLY A 255 -6.17 -1.51 -6.55
C GLY A 255 -7.62 -1.57 -6.07
N GLY A 256 -8.42 -0.54 -6.37
CA GLY A 256 -9.85 -0.53 -6.04
C GLY A 256 -10.62 -1.63 -6.75
N ILE A 257 -10.37 -1.84 -8.05
CA ILE A 257 -10.99 -2.93 -8.83
C ILE A 257 -10.54 -4.31 -8.33
N CYS A 258 -9.25 -4.47 -7.98
CA CYS A 258 -8.72 -5.68 -7.37
C CYS A 258 -9.50 -6.05 -6.09
N LEU A 259 -9.61 -5.09 -5.17
CA LEU A 259 -10.30 -5.28 -3.90
C LEU A 259 -11.78 -5.61 -4.12
N ALA A 260 -12.47 -4.88 -5.00
CA ALA A 260 -13.86 -5.17 -5.34
C ALA A 260 -14.04 -6.58 -5.90
N ASN A 261 -13.16 -7.03 -6.80
CA ASN A 261 -13.21 -8.38 -7.37
C ASN A 261 -13.02 -9.46 -6.30
N ILE A 262 -12.06 -9.29 -5.39
CA ILE A 262 -11.83 -10.23 -4.29
C ILE A 262 -13.04 -10.30 -3.36
N LEU A 263 -13.59 -9.14 -2.95
CA LEU A 263 -14.76 -9.09 -2.08
C LEU A 263 -16.00 -9.67 -2.77
N ASN A 264 -16.20 -9.39 -4.06
CA ASN A 264 -17.27 -9.97 -4.86
C ASN A 264 -17.17 -11.49 -4.95
N ASP A 265 -15.96 -12.04 -5.06
CA ASP A 265 -15.74 -13.49 -5.07
C ASP A 265 -16.02 -14.12 -3.69
N ILE A 266 -15.54 -13.51 -2.60
CA ILE A 266 -15.78 -13.96 -1.21
C ILE A 266 -17.28 -14.11 -0.93
N TYR A 267 -18.09 -13.17 -1.42
CA TYR A 267 -19.53 -13.12 -1.17
C TYR A 267 -20.36 -13.47 -2.42
N SER A 268 -19.82 -14.25 -3.35
CA SER A 268 -20.55 -14.71 -4.54
C SER A 268 -21.64 -15.72 -4.21
#